data_AF-A0A7W9FD14-F1
#
_entry.id   AF-A0A7W9FD14-F1
#
_cell.length_a   1.000
_cell.length_b   1.000
_cell.length_c   1.000
_cell.angle_alpha   90.00
_cell.angle_beta   90.00
_cell.angle_gamma   90.00
#
_symmetry.space_group_name_H-M   'P 1'
#
loop_
_entity.id
_entity.type
_entity.pdbx_description
1 polymer ?
#
loop_
_entity_poly.entity_id
_entity_poly.type
_entity_poly.pdbx_seq_one_letter_code
_entity_poly.pdbx_strand_id
1 'polypeptide(L)'
;MRRPSFSLASTTATLLTVIALVAPASPASAAAPDSSVESVTQCEIAGGDLTWGFKESFRSYISGTIANGTWEATDGATYETPSFGWSDVSGEFDPETTSGAAEFSGAVHFTGHDGLLDTVIANPTLVFAEDGTGTLLLDLSNLTMEDALAGNTDNVQTITQASFVALDLAAAPLQLGEDGTTLTATAVPTTITQEGFDAFGTYETGTAFDPISVTLTLDCPEEEAEVVATAAPTDEPVAAPRTPGGAPDASWIGWLVGIALAAALIAVVVWLVLRRRRVAAMGSADPDSADPGSVDSASTDADGEGSSR
;
A
#
# COMPACT_ATOMS: atom_id res chain seq x y z
N MET A 1 -1.74 -52.18 -54.34
CA MET A 1 -2.40 -53.42 -53.86
C MET A 1 -3.05 -53.10 -52.52
N ARG A 2 -4.38 -52.91 -52.51
CA ARG A 2 -5.44 -53.88 -52.09
C ARG A 2 -5.76 -53.79 -50.59
N ARG A 3 -6.95 -53.27 -50.28
CA ARG A 3 -7.70 -53.48 -49.02
C ARG A 3 -8.06 -54.97 -48.85
N PRO A 4 -8.40 -55.43 -47.63
CA PRO A 4 -9.83 -55.60 -47.24
C PRO A 4 -10.10 -55.18 -45.77
N SER A 5 -11.25 -54.62 -45.32
CA SER A 5 -12.68 -55.01 -45.38
C SER A 5 -12.93 -56.35 -44.67
N PHE A 6 -13.86 -56.57 -43.71
CA PHE A 6 -15.29 -56.24 -43.51
C PHE A 6 -15.62 -56.41 -41.99
N SER A 7 -16.43 -55.60 -41.29
CA SER A 7 -17.89 -55.33 -41.32
C SER A 7 -18.80 -56.51 -40.94
N LEU A 8 -19.69 -56.31 -39.94
CA LEU A 8 -21.08 -56.80 -39.79
C LEU A 8 -21.61 -56.37 -38.39
N ALA A 9 -22.56 -55.42 -38.31
CA ALA A 9 -24.02 -55.62 -38.21
C ALA A 9 -24.49 -55.56 -36.73
N SER A 10 -25.66 -55.06 -36.32
CA SER A 10 -26.90 -54.72 -36.99
C SER A 10 -27.71 -53.77 -36.08
N THR A 11 -28.49 -52.88 -36.70
CA THR A 11 -29.58 -52.06 -36.17
C THR A 11 -30.73 -52.87 -35.56
N THR A 12 -31.41 -52.32 -34.53
CA THR A 12 -32.88 -52.20 -34.46
C THR A 12 -33.30 -51.18 -33.40
N ALA A 13 -34.29 -50.34 -33.76
CA ALA A 13 -34.86 -49.25 -32.98
C ALA A 13 -36.11 -49.67 -32.19
N THR A 14 -36.41 -48.96 -31.11
CA THR A 14 -37.78 -48.83 -30.59
C THR A 14 -37.97 -47.46 -29.93
N LEU A 15 -38.88 -46.65 -30.48
CA LEU A 15 -39.46 -45.46 -29.85
C LEU A 15 -40.35 -45.88 -28.68
N LEU A 16 -40.31 -45.13 -27.57
CA LEU A 16 -41.46 -44.98 -26.68
C LEU A 16 -41.50 -43.56 -26.10
N THR A 17 -42.56 -42.85 -26.44
CA THR A 17 -42.91 -41.49 -26.02
C THR A 17 -43.54 -41.51 -24.63
N VAL A 18 -43.08 -40.71 -23.66
CA VAL A 18 -43.87 -40.39 -22.44
C VAL A 18 -43.61 -38.95 -21.95
N ILE A 19 -44.59 -38.09 -22.23
CA ILE A 19 -45.27 -37.08 -21.39
C ILE A 19 -44.42 -36.16 -20.49
N ALA A 20 -44.43 -34.87 -20.84
CA ALA A 20 -44.01 -33.75 -20.02
C ALA A 20 -44.93 -33.56 -18.79
N LEU A 21 -44.33 -33.43 -17.60
CA LEU A 21 -45.00 -32.93 -16.40
C LEU A 21 -44.42 -31.55 -16.07
N VAL A 22 -45.23 -30.52 -16.29
CA VAL A 22 -44.92 -29.12 -15.96
C VAL A 22 -45.12 -28.92 -14.46
N ALA A 23 -44.05 -28.57 -13.74
CA ALA A 23 -44.13 -28.12 -12.36
C ALA A 23 -44.48 -26.61 -12.32
N PRO A 24 -45.34 -26.13 -11.39
CA PRO A 24 -45.57 -24.70 -11.22
C PRO A 24 -44.36 -24.06 -10.52
N ALA A 25 -43.75 -23.07 -11.17
CA ALA A 25 -42.72 -22.24 -10.57
C ALA A 25 -43.35 -21.28 -9.56
N SER A 26 -42.88 -21.32 -8.31
CA SER A 26 -43.15 -20.27 -7.30
C SER A 26 -42.47 -18.97 -7.72
N PRO A 27 -43.11 -17.79 -7.57
CA PRO A 27 -42.40 -16.52 -7.74
C PRO A 27 -41.44 -16.34 -6.55
N ALA A 28 -40.14 -16.52 -6.80
CA ALA A 28 -39.12 -16.02 -5.90
C ALA A 28 -39.22 -14.49 -5.89
N SER A 29 -39.54 -13.93 -4.73
CA SER A 29 -39.45 -12.49 -4.48
C SER A 29 -38.02 -12.05 -4.76
N ALA A 30 -37.81 -11.31 -5.84
CA ALA A 30 -36.55 -10.66 -6.13
C ALA A 30 -36.31 -9.62 -5.04
N ALA A 31 -35.44 -9.95 -4.08
CA ALA A 31 -34.75 -8.93 -3.32
C ALA A 31 -33.92 -8.14 -4.33
N ALA A 32 -34.26 -6.87 -4.53
CA ALA A 32 -33.41 -5.97 -5.29
C ALA A 32 -32.03 -5.92 -4.61
N PRO A 33 -30.92 -5.87 -5.38
CA PRO A 33 -29.63 -5.57 -4.77
C PRO A 33 -29.74 -4.19 -4.13
N ASP A 34 -29.42 -4.12 -2.84
CA ASP A 34 -29.10 -2.88 -2.16
C ASP A 34 -27.81 -2.40 -2.82
N SER A 35 -27.94 -1.54 -3.83
CA SER A 35 -26.82 -0.82 -4.42
C SER A 35 -26.43 0.27 -3.43
N SER A 36 -25.74 -0.12 -2.35
CA SER A 36 -24.82 0.77 -1.68
C SER A 36 -23.71 1.07 -2.69
N VAL A 37 -23.89 2.14 -3.45
CA VAL A 37 -22.80 2.78 -4.18
C VAL A 37 -21.90 3.32 -3.07
N GLU A 38 -20.84 2.59 -2.73
CA GLU A 38 -19.73 3.21 -2.03
C GLU A 38 -19.20 4.26 -2.99
N SER A 39 -19.39 5.52 -2.63
CA SER A 39 -18.77 6.65 -3.29
C SER A 39 -17.27 6.42 -3.21
N VAL A 40 -16.66 6.04 -4.34
CA VAL A 40 -15.21 5.96 -4.43
C VAL A 40 -14.72 7.40 -4.51
N THR A 41 -14.31 7.96 -3.37
CA THR A 41 -13.76 9.32 -3.25
C THR A 41 -12.31 9.34 -3.76
N GLN A 42 -12.11 8.94 -5.03
CA GLN A 42 -10.80 8.96 -5.67
C GLN A 42 -10.51 10.38 -6.15
N CYS A 43 -9.47 11.01 -5.62
CA CYS A 43 -8.98 12.30 -6.09
C CYS A 43 -7.97 12.11 -7.22
N GLU A 44 -8.05 12.94 -8.26
CA GLU A 44 -7.04 12.99 -9.31
C GLU A 44 -5.76 13.65 -8.78
N ILE A 45 -4.59 13.17 -9.19
CA ILE A 45 -3.31 13.83 -8.92
C ILE A 45 -3.07 14.84 -10.04
N ALA A 46 -3.30 16.13 -9.74
CA ALA A 46 -3.19 17.23 -10.70
C ALA A 46 -1.75 17.79 -10.84
N GLY A 47 -0.83 17.33 -9.99
CA GLY A 47 0.58 17.72 -10.03
C GLY A 47 1.34 17.24 -8.81
N GLY A 48 2.66 17.44 -8.80
CA GLY A 48 3.49 17.01 -7.69
C GLY A 48 4.97 16.99 -8.03
N ASP A 49 5.78 16.74 -7.01
CA ASP A 49 7.23 16.67 -7.09
C ASP A 49 7.72 15.44 -6.32
N LEU A 50 8.52 14.60 -6.97
CA LEU A 50 9.25 13.50 -6.38
C LEU A 50 10.74 13.85 -6.39
N THR A 51 11.41 13.67 -5.24
CA THR A 51 12.86 13.77 -5.15
C THR A 51 13.47 12.51 -4.54
N TRP A 52 14.53 12.01 -5.17
CA TRP A 52 15.22 10.81 -4.73
C TRP A 52 16.66 10.78 -5.22
N GLY A 53 17.59 10.44 -4.34
CA GLY A 53 19.00 10.31 -4.71
C GLY A 53 19.32 9.03 -5.50
N PHE A 54 18.41 8.07 -5.61
CA PHE A 54 18.74 6.67 -5.88
C PHE A 54 19.55 6.07 -4.71
N LYS A 55 20.88 6.18 -4.72
CA LYS A 55 21.74 5.72 -3.63
C LYS A 55 23.08 6.46 -3.59
N GLU A 56 23.45 7.03 -2.45
CA GLU A 56 24.67 7.84 -2.31
C GLU A 56 25.93 7.07 -2.71
N SER A 57 26.07 5.83 -2.24
CA SER A 57 27.25 5.02 -2.58
C SER A 57 27.31 4.67 -4.06
N PHE A 58 26.16 4.56 -4.74
CA PHE A 58 26.13 4.34 -6.19
C PHE A 58 26.57 5.60 -6.94
N ARG A 59 26.00 6.77 -6.61
CA ARG A 59 26.45 8.04 -7.23
C ARG A 59 27.93 8.32 -6.97
N SER A 60 28.41 8.02 -5.77
CA SER A 60 29.83 8.15 -5.41
C SER A 60 30.73 7.19 -6.21
N TYR A 61 30.25 5.97 -6.47
CA TYR A 61 30.95 5.02 -7.32
C TYR A 61 31.00 5.48 -8.77
N ILE A 62 29.86 5.91 -9.33
CA ILE A 62 29.75 6.42 -10.71
C ILE A 62 30.69 7.61 -10.91
N SER A 63 30.58 8.65 -10.08
CA SER A 63 31.42 9.86 -10.19
C SER A 63 32.87 9.68 -9.72
N GLY A 64 33.18 8.54 -9.08
CA GLY A 64 34.49 8.24 -8.52
C GLY A 64 35.50 7.74 -9.56
N THR A 65 36.75 7.55 -9.13
CA THR A 65 37.86 7.14 -10.01
C THR A 65 37.81 5.69 -10.49
N ILE A 66 36.84 4.90 -10.00
CA ILE A 66 36.69 3.49 -10.37
C ILE A 66 35.83 3.40 -11.62
N ALA A 67 34.59 3.89 -11.56
CA ALA A 67 33.72 3.90 -12.73
C ALA A 67 34.08 5.04 -13.70
N ASN A 68 34.60 6.17 -13.21
CA ASN A 68 34.88 7.37 -14.03
C ASN A 68 33.70 7.75 -14.92
N GLY A 69 32.50 7.66 -14.34
CA GLY A 69 31.24 7.79 -15.01
C GLY A 69 30.56 9.13 -14.81
N THR A 70 29.34 9.22 -15.33
CA THR A 70 28.46 10.38 -15.21
C THR A 70 27.01 9.92 -15.14
N TRP A 71 26.11 10.85 -14.86
CA TRP A 71 24.68 10.68 -15.08
C TRP A 71 24.10 11.86 -15.84
N GLU A 72 23.00 11.61 -16.54
CA GLU A 72 22.21 12.61 -17.23
C GLU A 72 20.74 12.42 -16.86
N ALA A 73 20.05 13.50 -16.52
CA ALA A 73 18.60 13.50 -16.32
C ALA A 73 17.93 13.92 -17.64
N THR A 74 16.99 13.11 -18.12
CA THR A 74 16.32 13.28 -19.41
C THR A 74 14.81 13.20 -19.26
N ASP A 75 14.10 13.52 -20.35
CA ASP A 75 12.65 13.34 -20.45
C ASP A 75 11.83 14.05 -19.36
N GLY A 76 12.32 15.20 -18.90
CA GLY A 76 11.67 16.00 -17.86
C GLY A 76 12.20 15.79 -16.45
N ALA A 77 13.01 14.74 -16.22
CA ALA A 77 13.73 14.59 -14.97
C ALA A 77 14.80 15.68 -14.82
N THR A 78 15.13 15.99 -13.57
CA THR A 78 16.12 17.00 -13.21
C THR A 78 17.14 16.44 -12.23
N TYR A 79 18.26 17.13 -12.06
CA TYR A 79 19.26 16.82 -11.04
C TYR A 79 19.69 18.08 -10.31
N GLU A 80 19.50 18.09 -8.99
CA GLU A 80 20.06 19.08 -8.07
C GLU A 80 20.76 18.32 -6.94
N THR A 81 22.08 18.49 -6.81
CA THR A 81 22.86 17.71 -5.84
C THR A 81 22.23 17.77 -4.44
N PRO A 82 21.91 16.61 -3.82
CA PRO A 82 22.30 15.26 -4.21
C PRO A 82 21.25 14.44 -4.98
N SER A 83 20.09 15.01 -5.30
CA SER A 83 18.88 14.28 -5.70
C SER A 83 18.50 14.47 -7.17
N PHE A 84 17.87 13.45 -7.71
CA PHE A 84 17.09 13.55 -8.94
C PHE A 84 15.67 14.00 -8.62
N GLY A 85 15.03 14.71 -9.55
CA GLY A 85 13.69 15.25 -9.40
C GLY A 85 12.78 14.91 -10.58
N TRP A 86 11.52 14.59 -10.30
CA TRP A 86 10.46 14.35 -11.28
C TRP A 86 9.23 15.17 -10.91
N SER A 87 8.61 15.85 -11.88
CA SER A 87 7.49 16.79 -11.62
C SER A 87 6.31 16.64 -12.59
N ASP A 88 6.48 15.89 -13.68
CA ASP A 88 5.38 15.52 -14.56
C ASP A 88 4.75 14.25 -14.00
N VAL A 89 3.61 14.39 -13.35
CA VAL A 89 2.92 13.32 -12.61
C VAL A 89 1.44 13.28 -12.95
N SER A 90 0.91 12.07 -12.95
CA SER A 90 -0.51 11.81 -13.01
C SER A 90 -0.87 10.62 -12.10
N GLY A 91 -2.15 10.37 -11.93
CA GLY A 91 -2.63 9.23 -11.16
C GLY A 91 -3.78 9.62 -10.26
N GLU A 92 -4.00 8.77 -9.26
CA GLU A 92 -5.20 8.82 -8.44
C GLU A 92 -4.84 8.46 -6.99
N PHE A 93 -5.47 9.15 -6.04
CA PHE A 93 -5.28 8.92 -4.61
C PHE A 93 -6.60 9.02 -3.87
N ASP A 94 -6.87 8.04 -3.02
CA ASP A 94 -8.01 8.01 -2.12
C ASP A 94 -7.54 8.41 -0.70
N PRO A 95 -7.96 9.59 -0.20
CA PRO A 95 -7.58 10.04 1.14
C PRO A 95 -8.28 9.28 2.27
N GLU A 96 -9.39 8.58 2.01
CA GLU A 96 -10.10 7.79 3.03
C GLU A 96 -9.35 6.48 3.34
N THR A 97 -8.90 5.79 2.29
CA THR A 97 -8.13 4.54 2.42
C THR A 97 -6.62 4.77 2.44
N THR A 98 -6.17 6.01 2.22
CA THR A 98 -4.75 6.39 2.09
C THR A 98 -4.01 5.57 1.04
N SER A 99 -4.68 5.28 -0.07
CA SER A 99 -4.20 4.39 -1.12
C SER A 99 -4.26 5.04 -2.50
N GLY A 100 -3.46 4.56 -3.45
CA GLY A 100 -3.41 5.13 -4.79
C GLY A 100 -2.06 4.94 -5.47
N ALA A 101 -1.92 5.55 -6.64
CA ALA A 101 -0.69 5.54 -7.41
C ALA A 101 -0.39 6.91 -8.02
N ALA A 102 0.87 7.34 -7.93
CA ALA A 102 1.39 8.54 -8.57
C ALA A 102 2.47 8.14 -9.58
N GLU A 103 2.16 8.29 -10.86
CA GLU A 103 2.98 7.90 -12.01
C GLU A 103 3.73 9.14 -12.52
N PHE A 104 5.04 9.16 -12.33
CA PHE A 104 5.90 10.24 -12.81
C PHE A 104 6.55 9.86 -14.14
N SER A 105 6.73 10.83 -15.03
CA SER A 105 7.53 10.68 -16.25
C SER A 105 8.94 11.23 -16.07
N GLY A 106 9.90 10.68 -16.80
CA GLY A 106 11.29 11.13 -16.83
C GLY A 106 12.30 10.03 -16.52
N ALA A 107 13.55 10.26 -16.88
CA ALA A 107 14.59 9.24 -16.81
C ALA A 107 15.94 9.78 -16.31
N VAL A 108 16.76 8.88 -15.76
CA VAL A 108 18.14 9.14 -15.39
C VAL A 108 19.02 8.06 -16.00
N HIS A 109 19.97 8.47 -16.83
CA HIS A 109 20.93 7.61 -17.49
C HIS A 109 22.28 7.67 -16.76
N PHE A 110 22.70 6.56 -16.18
CA PHE A 110 24.01 6.37 -15.57
C PHE A 110 24.95 5.68 -16.54
N THR A 111 26.13 6.23 -16.74
CA THR A 111 27.20 5.62 -17.52
C THR A 111 28.49 5.54 -16.71
N GLY A 112 29.34 4.55 -17.01
CA GLY A 112 30.64 4.38 -16.39
C GLY A 112 31.46 3.27 -17.06
N HIS A 113 32.69 3.07 -16.60
CA HIS A 113 33.64 2.10 -17.14
C HIS A 113 33.80 2.21 -18.66
N ASP A 114 33.98 3.44 -19.16
CA ASP A 114 34.09 3.73 -20.60
C ASP A 114 32.92 3.18 -21.44
N GLY A 115 31.71 3.13 -20.85
CA GLY A 115 30.48 2.66 -21.49
C GLY A 115 30.11 1.21 -21.19
N LEU A 116 30.90 0.50 -20.38
CA LEU A 116 30.57 -0.87 -19.94
C LEU A 116 29.50 -0.91 -18.85
N LEU A 117 29.34 0.18 -18.11
CA LEU A 117 28.17 0.42 -17.29
C LEU A 117 27.28 1.38 -18.06
N ASP A 118 26.09 0.90 -18.39
CA ASP A 118 25.03 1.67 -19.04
C ASP A 118 23.71 1.24 -18.37
N THR A 119 23.11 2.16 -17.60
CA THR A 119 21.89 1.88 -16.84
C THR A 119 20.95 3.08 -16.90
N VAL A 120 19.70 2.84 -17.26
CA VAL A 120 18.64 3.85 -17.23
C VAL A 120 17.61 3.45 -16.19
N ILE A 121 17.27 4.38 -15.29
CA ILE A 121 16.05 4.31 -14.49
C ILE A 121 15.04 5.31 -15.06
N ALA A 122 13.78 4.92 -15.18
CA ALA A 122 12.76 5.78 -15.75
C ALA A 122 11.39 5.53 -15.13
N ASN A 123 10.49 6.49 -15.35
CA ASN A 123 9.06 6.43 -15.05
C ASN A 123 8.76 5.93 -13.63
N PRO A 124 9.20 6.66 -12.58
CA PRO A 124 8.93 6.27 -11.21
C PRO A 124 7.43 6.27 -10.91
N THR A 125 6.93 5.19 -10.32
CA THR A 125 5.56 5.11 -9.84
C THR A 125 5.56 4.86 -8.33
N LEU A 126 5.00 5.79 -7.56
CA LEU A 126 4.75 5.57 -6.15
C LEU A 126 3.40 4.88 -5.99
N VAL A 127 3.39 3.70 -5.37
CA VAL A 127 2.19 2.95 -5.02
C VAL A 127 1.99 2.99 -3.52
N PHE A 128 0.82 3.44 -3.09
CA PHE A 128 0.36 3.44 -1.70
C PHE A 128 -0.76 2.42 -1.55
N ALA A 129 -0.58 1.43 -0.70
CA ALA A 129 -1.55 0.38 -0.47
C ALA A 129 -2.36 0.64 0.80
N GLU A 130 -3.60 0.14 0.84
CA GLU A 130 -4.53 0.28 1.98
C GLU A 130 -4.00 -0.33 3.28
N ASP A 131 -3.04 -1.27 3.20
CA ASP A 131 -2.37 -1.85 4.37
C ASP A 131 -1.30 -0.92 4.99
N GLY A 132 -1.18 0.30 4.46
CA GLY A 132 -0.23 1.33 4.91
C GLY A 132 1.18 1.13 4.35
N THR A 133 1.38 0.19 3.41
CA THR A 133 2.67 0.02 2.74
C THR A 133 2.81 0.95 1.54
N GLY A 134 4.06 1.38 1.29
CA GLY A 134 4.42 2.18 0.13
C GLY A 134 5.52 1.49 -0.66
N THR A 135 5.50 1.60 -1.98
CA THR A 135 6.53 1.06 -2.87
C THR A 135 6.83 2.06 -3.99
N LEU A 136 8.10 2.20 -4.36
CA LEU A 136 8.51 2.87 -5.60
C LEU A 136 8.81 1.81 -6.66
N LEU A 137 8.09 1.90 -7.77
CA LEU A 137 8.31 1.11 -8.99
C LEU A 137 9.12 1.93 -9.98
N LEU A 138 9.94 1.27 -10.80
CA LEU A 138 10.76 1.91 -11.83
C LEU A 138 10.85 1.04 -13.08
N ASP A 139 10.93 1.67 -14.24
CA ASP A 139 11.51 1.04 -15.42
C ASP A 139 13.03 1.03 -15.26
N LEU A 140 13.66 -0.14 -15.39
CA LEU A 140 15.10 -0.31 -15.32
C LEU A 140 15.60 -0.94 -16.61
N SER A 141 16.49 -0.24 -17.30
CA SER A 141 17.22 -0.77 -18.45
C SER A 141 18.69 -0.91 -18.12
N ASN A 142 19.30 -2.05 -18.41
CA ASN A 142 20.73 -2.28 -18.22
C ASN A 142 21.36 -2.95 -19.44
N LEU A 143 22.62 -2.61 -19.70
CA LEU A 143 23.49 -3.40 -20.56
C LEU A 143 24.47 -4.16 -19.66
N THR A 144 24.58 -5.48 -19.86
CA THR A 144 25.55 -6.26 -19.09
C THR A 144 26.97 -5.90 -19.52
N MET A 145 27.93 -5.94 -18.59
CA MET A 145 29.35 -5.72 -18.96
C MET A 145 29.85 -6.77 -19.96
N GLU A 146 29.32 -8.00 -19.90
CA GLU A 146 29.65 -9.06 -20.87
C GLU A 146 29.21 -8.68 -22.28
N ASP A 147 27.96 -8.23 -22.45
CA ASP A 147 27.44 -7.75 -23.73
C ASP A 147 28.19 -6.51 -24.23
N ALA A 148 28.45 -5.55 -23.34
CA ALA A 148 29.20 -4.34 -23.68
C ALA A 148 30.62 -4.67 -24.16
N LEU A 149 31.34 -5.57 -23.47
CA LEU A 149 32.68 -6.03 -23.87
C LEU A 149 32.66 -6.85 -25.17
N ALA A 150 31.57 -7.57 -25.43
CA ALA A 150 31.37 -8.31 -26.68
C ALA A 150 30.95 -7.40 -27.86
N GLY A 151 30.65 -6.11 -27.61
CA GLY A 151 30.15 -5.17 -28.60
C GLY A 151 28.67 -5.36 -28.94
N ASN A 152 27.93 -6.11 -28.13
CA ASN A 152 26.49 -6.35 -28.30
C ASN A 152 25.66 -5.23 -27.65
N THR A 153 25.91 -3.98 -28.04
CA THR A 153 25.27 -2.81 -27.41
C THR A 153 23.75 -2.76 -27.53
N ASP A 154 23.17 -3.55 -28.44
CA ASP A 154 21.72 -3.65 -28.63
C ASP A 154 21.06 -4.64 -27.65
N ASN A 155 21.83 -5.41 -26.87
CA ASN A 155 21.32 -6.39 -25.89
C ASN A 155 20.93 -5.74 -24.56
N VAL A 156 20.30 -4.57 -24.62
CA VAL A 156 19.78 -3.91 -23.42
C VAL A 156 18.61 -4.72 -22.87
N GLN A 157 18.67 -5.04 -21.58
CA GLN A 157 17.59 -5.70 -20.85
C GLN A 157 16.76 -4.65 -20.14
N THR A 158 15.45 -4.65 -20.40
CA THR A 158 14.51 -3.74 -19.76
C THR A 158 13.51 -4.51 -18.92
N ILE A 159 13.37 -4.09 -17.66
CA ILE A 159 12.33 -4.52 -16.73
C ILE A 159 11.45 -3.31 -16.47
N THR A 160 10.17 -3.40 -16.81
CA THR A 160 9.22 -2.30 -16.63
C THR A 160 8.55 -2.36 -15.28
N GLN A 161 8.44 -1.22 -14.60
CA GLN A 161 7.71 -1.05 -13.34
C GLN A 161 8.07 -2.11 -12.28
N ALA A 162 9.37 -2.43 -12.16
CA ALA A 162 9.88 -3.32 -11.12
C ALA A 162 9.60 -2.70 -9.75
N SER A 163 9.02 -3.44 -8.81
CA SER A 163 8.90 -3.03 -7.41
C SER A 163 10.30 -2.84 -6.82
N PHE A 164 10.85 -1.63 -6.87
CA PHE A 164 12.29 -1.45 -6.72
C PHE A 164 12.69 -1.25 -5.26
N VAL A 165 12.04 -0.31 -4.57
CA VAL A 165 12.25 -0.07 -3.14
C VAL A 165 10.93 0.01 -2.39
N ALA A 166 10.89 -0.55 -1.19
CA ALA A 166 9.81 -0.36 -0.23
C ALA A 166 10.04 0.94 0.56
N LEU A 167 8.96 1.64 0.89
CA LEU A 167 8.93 2.87 1.68
C LEU A 167 8.51 2.57 3.11
N ASP A 168 9.26 3.08 4.10
CA ASP A 168 8.89 3.01 5.51
C ASP A 168 7.97 4.17 5.90
N LEU A 169 6.69 4.05 5.55
CA LEU A 169 5.66 5.04 5.87
C LEU A 169 5.30 5.07 7.37
N ALA A 170 5.71 4.05 8.15
CA ALA A 170 5.56 4.09 9.60
C ALA A 170 6.59 5.04 10.24
N ALA A 171 7.81 5.08 9.71
CA ALA A 171 8.85 6.02 10.15
C ALA A 171 8.59 7.46 9.66
N ALA A 172 8.04 7.61 8.45
CA ALA A 172 7.73 8.90 7.84
C ALA A 172 6.35 8.84 7.14
N PRO A 173 5.26 9.11 7.87
CA PRO A 173 3.91 8.99 7.34
C PRO A 173 3.57 10.09 6.35
N LEU A 174 2.62 9.78 5.46
CA LEU A 174 1.95 10.76 4.62
C LEU A 174 1.22 11.79 5.49
N GLN A 175 1.29 13.05 5.08
CA GLN A 175 0.65 14.19 5.72
C GLN A 175 -0.27 14.86 4.72
N LEU A 176 -1.57 14.84 4.99
CA LEU A 176 -2.55 15.62 4.26
C LEU A 176 -2.58 17.04 4.83
N GLY A 177 -2.49 18.04 3.96
CA GLY A 177 -2.57 19.45 4.29
C GLY A 177 -3.93 19.83 4.89
N GLU A 178 -3.98 20.97 5.58
CA GLU A 178 -5.21 21.48 6.20
C GLU A 178 -6.33 21.78 5.18
N ASP A 179 -5.94 22.05 3.94
CA ASP A 179 -6.83 22.27 2.79
C ASP A 179 -7.36 20.97 2.17
N GLY A 180 -6.81 19.81 2.54
CA GLY A 180 -7.18 18.52 1.96
C GLY A 180 -6.68 18.30 0.53
N THR A 181 -5.92 19.25 -0.04
CA THR A 181 -5.50 19.20 -1.45
C THR A 181 -4.01 18.94 -1.63
N THR A 182 -3.22 18.98 -0.55
CA THR A 182 -1.78 18.73 -0.62
C THR A 182 -1.40 17.50 0.20
N LEU A 183 -0.85 16.47 -0.42
CA LEU A 183 -0.31 15.29 0.26
C LEU A 183 1.22 15.35 0.25
N THR A 184 1.86 15.16 1.40
CA THR A 184 3.32 15.23 1.51
C THR A 184 3.90 14.06 2.30
N ALA A 185 5.07 13.58 1.89
CA ALA A 185 5.93 12.76 2.73
C ALA A 185 7.38 13.20 2.53
N THR A 186 8.11 13.39 3.62
CA THR A 186 9.47 13.95 3.58
C THR A 186 10.47 12.94 4.14
N ALA A 187 11.55 12.73 3.40
CA ALA A 187 12.67 11.87 3.78
C ALA A 187 12.23 10.47 4.24
N VAL A 188 11.30 9.86 3.52
CA VAL A 188 10.81 8.49 3.76
C VAL A 188 11.94 7.50 3.56
N PRO A 189 12.35 6.74 4.59
CA PRO A 189 13.38 5.72 4.44
C PRO A 189 12.97 4.67 3.41
N THR A 190 13.94 4.20 2.62
CA THR A 190 13.70 3.20 1.58
C THR A 190 14.62 2.00 1.72
N THR A 191 14.14 0.82 1.32
CA THR A 191 14.95 -0.41 1.25
C THR A 191 14.66 -1.16 -0.02
N ILE A 192 15.70 -1.73 -0.66
CA ILE A 192 15.51 -2.48 -1.90
C ILE A 192 14.67 -3.74 -1.65
N THR A 193 13.72 -4.02 -2.53
CA THR A 193 12.90 -5.22 -2.45
C THR A 193 13.63 -6.43 -3.04
N GLN A 194 13.01 -7.61 -2.97
CA GLN A 194 13.49 -8.78 -3.70
C GLN A 194 13.48 -8.57 -5.20
N GLU A 195 12.43 -7.95 -5.75
CA GLU A 195 12.33 -7.68 -7.18
C GLU A 195 13.33 -6.62 -7.62
N GLY A 196 13.57 -5.59 -6.80
CA GLY A 196 14.62 -4.61 -7.03
C GLY A 196 16.01 -5.26 -7.04
N PHE A 197 16.28 -6.22 -6.15
CA PHE A 197 17.51 -7.00 -6.18
C PHE A 197 17.60 -7.86 -7.44
N ASP A 198 16.54 -8.56 -7.83
CA ASP A 198 16.54 -9.39 -9.05
C ASP A 198 16.77 -8.54 -10.32
N ALA A 199 16.27 -7.30 -10.32
CA ALA A 199 16.42 -6.35 -11.42
C ALA A 199 17.82 -5.70 -11.50
N PHE A 200 18.41 -5.33 -10.36
CA PHE A 200 19.67 -4.56 -10.30
C PHE A 200 20.91 -5.38 -9.92
N GLY A 201 20.72 -6.52 -9.24
CA GLY A 201 21.73 -7.54 -8.91
C GLY A 201 22.79 -7.15 -7.88
N THR A 202 22.96 -5.86 -7.55
CA THR A 202 24.14 -5.38 -6.80
C THR A 202 23.92 -5.29 -5.29
N TYR A 203 22.68 -5.05 -4.83
CA TYR A 203 22.38 -4.75 -3.43
C TYR A 203 21.41 -5.78 -2.86
N GLU A 204 21.81 -6.50 -1.82
CA GLU A 204 20.96 -7.50 -1.17
C GLU A 204 19.62 -6.90 -0.72
N THR A 205 18.54 -7.68 -0.83
CA THR A 205 17.21 -7.33 -0.33
C THR A 205 17.25 -6.74 1.08
N GLY A 206 16.55 -5.63 1.30
CA GLY A 206 16.54 -4.90 2.57
C GLY A 206 17.69 -3.90 2.74
N THR A 207 18.65 -3.84 1.82
CA THR A 207 19.68 -2.79 1.81
C THR A 207 19.02 -1.42 1.70
N ALA A 208 19.41 -0.49 2.58
CA ALA A 208 18.91 0.87 2.56
C ALA A 208 19.32 1.63 1.28
N PHE A 209 18.37 2.34 0.71
CA PHE A 209 18.56 3.30 -0.38
C PHE A 209 18.36 4.72 0.14
N ASP A 210 18.63 5.72 -0.70
CA ASP A 210 18.41 7.11 -0.28
C ASP A 210 16.93 7.33 0.03
N PRO A 211 16.61 8.15 1.04
CA PRO A 211 15.23 8.45 1.38
C PRO A 211 14.55 9.25 0.26
N ILE A 212 13.23 9.09 0.14
CA ILE A 212 12.39 9.76 -0.85
C ILE A 212 11.64 10.93 -0.19
N SER A 213 11.47 12.04 -0.91
CA SER A 213 10.47 13.05 -0.54
C SER A 213 9.52 13.28 -1.70
N VAL A 214 8.23 13.38 -1.40
CA VAL A 214 7.17 13.59 -2.38
C VAL A 214 6.16 14.63 -1.88
N THR A 215 5.70 15.47 -2.81
CA THR A 215 4.52 16.33 -2.64
C THR A 215 3.57 16.06 -3.80
N LEU A 216 2.29 15.86 -3.53
CA LEU A 216 1.25 15.66 -4.54
C LEU A 216 0.13 16.68 -4.31
N THR A 217 -0.41 17.20 -5.39
CA THR A 217 -1.59 18.05 -5.41
C THR A 217 -2.78 17.21 -5.85
N LEU A 218 -3.80 17.14 -5.00
CA LEU A 218 -5.02 16.38 -5.21
C LEU A 218 -6.14 17.30 -5.70
N ASP A 219 -6.82 16.88 -6.76
CA ASP A 219 -8.07 17.46 -7.24
C ASP A 219 -9.19 16.45 -6.97
N CYS A 220 -9.89 16.68 -5.85
CA CYS A 220 -10.95 15.79 -5.40
C CYS A 220 -12.29 16.24 -5.97
N PRO A 221 -13.12 15.32 -6.51
CA PRO A 221 -14.47 15.68 -6.89
C PRO A 221 -15.22 16.24 -5.68
N GLU A 222 -15.79 17.44 -5.82
CA GLU A 222 -16.60 18.05 -4.79
C GLU A 222 -17.82 17.15 -4.55
N GLU A 223 -18.00 16.70 -3.30
CA GLU A 223 -19.12 15.83 -2.90
C GLU A 223 -20.42 16.62 -3.16
N GLU A 224 -21.00 16.44 -4.35
CA GLU A 224 -22.31 17.00 -4.68
C GLU A 224 -23.31 16.28 -3.80
N ALA A 225 -23.62 16.88 -2.64
CA ALA A 225 -24.60 16.38 -1.71
C ALA A 225 -25.89 16.12 -2.50
N GLU A 226 -26.17 14.86 -2.81
CA GLU A 226 -27.43 14.45 -3.38
C GLU A 226 -28.49 14.86 -2.37
N VAL A 227 -29.12 16.01 -2.62
CA VAL A 227 -30.35 16.44 -1.97
C VAL A 227 -31.38 15.40 -2.35
N VAL A 228 -31.49 14.35 -1.53
CA VAL A 228 -32.59 13.40 -1.59
C VAL A 228 -33.84 14.23 -1.42
N ALA A 229 -34.46 14.58 -2.56
CA ALA A 229 -35.69 15.34 -2.59
C ALA A 229 -36.73 14.50 -1.85
N THR A 230 -36.98 14.86 -0.59
CA THR A 230 -38.13 14.37 0.16
C THR A 230 -39.34 14.71 -0.67
N ALA A 231 -39.91 13.70 -1.34
CA ALA A 231 -41.18 13.82 -2.01
C ALA A 231 -42.21 14.21 -0.94
N ALA A 232 -42.62 15.48 -0.97
CA ALA A 232 -43.67 16.01 -0.13
C ALA A 232 -44.96 15.20 -0.38
N PRO A 233 -45.67 14.73 0.67
CA PRO A 233 -46.97 14.12 0.46
C PRO A 233 -47.97 15.21 0.07
N THR A 234 -48.57 15.07 -1.11
CA THR A 234 -49.71 15.89 -1.55
C THR A 234 -50.92 15.59 -0.65
N ASP A 235 -51.35 16.60 0.11
CA ASP A 235 -52.64 16.67 0.78
C ASP A 235 -53.80 16.74 -0.23
N GLU A 236 -54.82 15.88 -0.09
CA GLU A 236 -56.23 16.19 -0.42
C GLU A 236 -57.20 15.28 0.39
N PRO A 237 -58.46 15.72 0.65
CA PRO A 237 -59.12 15.50 1.93
C PRO A 237 -60.33 14.54 1.93
N VAL A 238 -60.53 13.92 3.10
CA VAL A 238 -61.78 13.63 3.84
C VAL A 238 -62.89 12.77 3.20
N ALA A 239 -63.16 11.62 3.84
CA ALA A 239 -64.51 11.23 4.28
C ALA A 239 -64.47 10.29 5.51
N ALA A 240 -65.10 10.71 6.61
CA ALA A 240 -65.30 9.96 7.87
C ALA A 240 -66.72 9.30 7.89
N PRO A 241 -67.22 8.67 8.98
CA PRO A 241 -66.60 8.08 10.19
C PRO A 241 -67.13 6.64 10.49
N ARG A 242 -66.53 5.93 11.46
CA ARG A 242 -67.25 5.01 12.39
C ARG A 242 -66.35 4.66 13.60
N THR A 243 -66.91 4.89 14.78
CA THR A 243 -66.41 4.71 16.17
C THR A 243 -66.70 3.27 16.70
N PRO A 244 -66.36 2.90 17.95
CA PRO A 244 -65.05 2.66 18.55
C PRO A 244 -64.93 1.21 19.10
N GLY A 245 -63.73 0.70 19.33
CA GLY A 245 -63.60 -0.54 20.12
C GLY A 245 -62.19 -1.11 20.16
N GLY A 246 -61.55 -1.05 21.32
CA GLY A 246 -60.30 -1.76 21.58
C GLY A 246 -59.51 -1.10 22.69
N ALA A 247 -59.43 -1.76 23.84
CA ALA A 247 -58.74 -1.36 25.06
C ALA A 247 -57.20 -1.29 24.87
N PRO A 248 -56.45 -0.63 25.79
CA PRO A 248 -55.04 -0.30 25.58
C PRO A 248 -54.12 -1.48 25.90
N ASP A 249 -53.18 -1.80 25.01
CA ASP A 249 -52.06 -2.67 25.27
C ASP A 249 -50.79 -1.84 25.58
N ALA A 250 -50.37 -1.96 26.84
CA ALA A 250 -49.20 -1.31 27.39
C ALA A 250 -47.90 -1.95 26.89
N SER A 251 -47.54 -1.71 25.63
CA SER A 251 -46.32 -2.23 24.99
C SER A 251 -45.13 -1.26 25.00
N TRP A 252 -45.27 -0.09 25.64
CA TRP A 252 -44.23 0.95 25.72
C TRP A 252 -43.21 0.76 26.85
N ILE A 253 -43.40 -0.22 27.76
CA ILE A 253 -42.50 -0.45 28.91
C ILE A 253 -41.25 -1.26 28.52
N GLY A 254 -41.21 -1.88 27.33
CA GLY A 254 -40.06 -2.68 26.86
C GLY A 254 -38.81 -1.86 26.48
N TRP A 255 -38.98 -0.61 26.06
CA TRP A 255 -37.87 0.21 25.54
C TRP A 255 -37.03 0.89 26.63
N LEU A 256 -37.53 1.00 27.86
CA LEU A 256 -36.75 1.58 28.97
C LEU A 256 -35.86 0.57 29.71
N VAL A 257 -36.04 -0.74 29.50
CA VAL A 257 -35.16 -1.78 30.09
C VAL A 257 -33.94 -2.07 29.19
N GLY A 258 -34.06 -1.89 27.87
CA GLY A 258 -32.95 -2.09 26.92
C GLY A 258 -31.83 -1.04 27.02
N ILE A 259 -32.18 0.22 27.31
CA ILE A 259 -31.21 1.33 27.41
C ILE A 259 -30.34 1.21 28.68
N ALA A 260 -30.87 0.62 29.77
CA ALA A 260 -30.12 0.42 31.00
C ALA A 260 -29.09 -0.73 30.93
N LEU A 261 -29.34 -1.77 30.10
CA LEU A 261 -28.42 -2.90 29.95
C LEU A 261 -27.25 -2.61 28.99
N ALA A 262 -27.42 -1.74 27.99
CA ALA A 262 -26.34 -1.32 27.10
C ALA A 262 -25.31 -0.40 27.79
N ALA A 263 -25.77 0.51 28.67
CA ALA A 263 -24.88 1.40 29.42
C ALA A 263 -24.01 0.66 30.46
N ALA A 264 -24.53 -0.42 31.07
CA ALA A 264 -23.79 -1.22 32.03
C ALA A 264 -22.65 -2.04 31.39
N LEU A 265 -22.83 -2.53 30.17
CA LEU A 265 -21.78 -3.29 29.45
C LEU A 265 -20.64 -2.38 28.99
N ILE A 266 -20.93 -1.17 28.53
CA ILE A 266 -19.91 -0.18 28.15
C ILE A 266 -19.08 0.24 29.37
N ALA A 267 -19.71 0.45 30.53
CA ALA A 267 -18.99 0.78 31.77
C ALA A 267 -18.07 -0.35 32.25
N VAL A 268 -18.46 -1.63 32.08
CA VAL A 268 -17.62 -2.79 32.45
C VAL A 268 -16.42 -2.95 31.52
N VAL A 269 -16.58 -2.70 30.21
CA VAL A 269 -15.49 -2.74 29.23
C VAL A 269 -14.49 -1.61 29.47
N VAL A 270 -14.97 -0.38 29.70
CA VAL A 270 -14.12 0.78 30.03
C VAL A 270 -13.37 0.53 31.35
N TRP A 271 -14.02 -0.05 32.37
CA TRP A 271 -13.37 -0.42 33.63
C TRP A 271 -12.31 -1.51 33.45
N LEU A 272 -12.54 -2.53 32.62
CA LEU A 272 -11.56 -3.59 32.33
C LEU A 272 -10.34 -3.05 31.57
N VAL A 273 -10.52 -2.12 30.62
CA VAL A 273 -9.43 -1.47 29.88
C VAL A 273 -8.60 -0.56 30.78
N LEU A 274 -9.25 0.24 31.65
CA LEU A 274 -8.56 1.09 32.62
C LEU A 274 -7.84 0.27 33.70
N ARG A 275 -8.39 -0.87 34.12
CA ARG A 275 -7.74 -1.79 35.07
C ARG A 275 -6.53 -2.48 34.46
N ARG A 276 -6.57 -2.90 33.19
CA ARG A 276 -5.39 -3.44 32.48
C ARG A 276 -4.25 -2.43 32.40
N ARG A 277 -4.56 -1.15 32.13
CA ARG A 277 -3.56 -0.07 32.11
C ARG A 277 -2.95 0.21 33.49
N ARG A 278 -3.70 0.04 34.58
CA ARG A 278 -3.17 0.20 35.95
C ARG A 278 -2.37 -1.01 36.46
N VAL A 279 -2.63 -2.22 35.96
CA VAL A 279 -1.84 -3.41 36.28
C VAL A 279 -0.54 -3.45 35.47
N ALA A 280 -0.51 -2.89 34.25
CA ALA A 280 0.73 -2.72 33.48
C ALA A 280 1.68 -1.64 34.04
N ALA A 281 1.17 -0.69 34.84
CA ALA A 281 1.98 0.36 35.48
C ALA A 281 2.47 0.00 36.90
N MET A 282 2.19 -1.21 37.40
CA MET A 282 2.71 -1.73 38.67
C MET A 282 3.48 -3.05 38.52
N GLY A 283 3.81 -3.46 37.28
CA GLY A 283 4.55 -4.68 36.96
C GLY A 283 6.05 -4.48 36.66
N SER A 284 6.57 -3.25 36.72
CA SER A 284 8.01 -2.96 36.64
C SER A 284 8.53 -2.50 38.00
N ALA A 285 8.35 -3.35 38.99
CA ALA A 285 9.16 -3.35 40.20
C ALA A 285 9.29 -4.81 40.59
N ASP A 286 10.40 -5.45 40.19
CA ASP A 286 10.87 -6.61 40.94
C ASP A 286 12.39 -6.50 41.18
N PRO A 287 12.84 -6.81 42.41
CA PRO A 287 14.18 -6.61 42.92
C PRO A 287 15.02 -7.87 42.71
N ASP A 288 16.21 -7.75 42.13
CA ASP A 288 17.30 -8.66 42.47
C ASP A 288 18.63 -8.06 42.05
N SER A 289 19.35 -7.49 43.03
CA SER A 289 20.76 -7.12 42.91
C SER A 289 21.38 -7.13 44.31
N ALA A 290 21.39 -8.32 44.91
CA ALA A 290 22.36 -8.79 45.89
C ALA A 290 22.73 -10.19 45.39
N ASP A 291 23.97 -10.65 45.23
CA ASP A 291 25.24 -10.39 45.89
C ASP A 291 26.28 -11.24 45.12
N PRO A 292 27.52 -10.77 44.87
CA PRO A 292 28.63 -11.69 44.63
C PRO A 292 29.61 -11.64 45.80
N GLY A 293 29.44 -12.53 46.76
CA GLY A 293 30.44 -12.81 47.79
C GLY A 293 31.30 -14.02 47.41
N SER A 294 32.56 -13.80 47.01
CA SER A 294 33.72 -14.55 47.54
C SER A 294 35.07 -14.06 46.99
N VAL A 295 35.79 -13.38 47.90
CA VAL A 295 37.24 -13.43 48.22
C VAL A 295 38.28 -13.39 47.10
N ASP A 296 39.15 -12.36 47.14
CA ASP A 296 40.57 -12.59 47.44
C ASP A 296 41.31 -11.32 47.91
N SER A 297 42.03 -11.49 49.02
CA SER A 297 43.34 -10.95 49.40
C SER A 297 43.72 -9.46 49.24
N ALA A 298 43.90 -8.85 50.41
CA ALA A 298 44.95 -7.92 50.80
C ALA A 298 46.12 -7.67 49.84
N SER A 299 46.44 -6.40 49.58
CA SER A 299 47.66 -5.72 50.04
C SER A 299 47.85 -4.41 49.25
N THR A 300 48.13 -3.33 49.98
CA THR A 300 48.46 -2.02 49.42
C THR A 300 49.93 -1.80 49.74
N ASP A 301 50.77 -1.83 48.72
CA ASP A 301 52.15 -1.32 48.71
C ASP A 301 52.37 -0.84 47.26
N ALA A 302 52.44 0.47 47.04
CA ALA A 302 53.64 1.30 47.12
C ALA A 302 54.43 1.31 45.79
N ASP A 303 54.60 2.54 45.28
CA ASP A 303 55.72 3.06 44.50
C ASP A 303 56.06 2.48 43.11
N GLY A 304 56.40 3.39 42.19
CA GLY A 304 57.28 3.03 41.08
C GLY A 304 57.11 3.82 39.79
N GLU A 305 57.82 4.93 39.71
CA GLU A 305 58.26 5.58 38.47
C GLU A 305 58.78 4.60 37.39
N GLY A 306 58.75 5.04 36.12
CA GLY A 306 59.93 4.84 35.26
C GLY A 306 59.73 4.27 33.85
N SER A 307 59.85 5.17 32.87
CA SER A 307 60.83 5.10 31.78
C SER A 307 60.70 4.07 30.64
N SER A 308 60.57 4.63 29.43
CA SER A 308 61.31 4.30 28.19
C SER A 308 61.29 2.87 27.64
N ARG A 309 60.66 2.68 26.47
CA ARG A 309 61.32 2.65 25.15
C ARG A 309 60.30 2.41 24.03
#